data_AF-A0A3A5WT49-F1
#
_entry.id   AF-A0A3A5WT49-F1
#
_cell.length_a   1.000
_cell.length_b   1.000
_cell.length_c   1.000
_cell.angle_alpha   90.00
_cell.angle_beta   90.00
_cell.angle_gamma   90.00
#
_symmetry.space_group_name_H-M   'P 1'
#
loop_
_entity.id
_entity.type
_entity.pdbx_description
1 polymer ?
#
loop_
_entity_poly.entity_id
_entity_poly.type
_entity_poly.pdbx_seq_one_letter_code
_entity_poly.pdbx_strand_id
1 'polypeptide(L)'
;MKRGLESEGKNEIFYRLMSKNRLSVPTNWGDHQASWNNFKKSMDDDNPDFALISAWAILEDEVKRKYPSKIRKIGDRRNKSICDLTSKKLQYDKKQKKELLSAMEKRNKVAHGKETHVSWKDVNCVLVAAFGIYKSN
;
A
#
# COMPACT_ATOMS: atom_id res chain seq x y z
N MET A 1 -27.73 14.28 12.46
CA MET A 1 -26.56 14.18 11.55
C MET A 1 -25.45 13.42 12.26
N LYS A 2 -25.17 12.17 11.88
CA LYS A 2 -24.04 11.38 12.43
C LYS A 2 -22.98 11.26 11.33
N ARG A 3 -21.95 12.11 11.38
CA ARG A 3 -20.71 11.95 10.62
C ARG A 3 -19.59 11.98 11.66
N GLY A 4 -18.68 11.00 11.65
CA GLY A 4 -17.43 11.18 12.39
C GLY A 4 -16.56 9.96 12.69
N LEU A 5 -17.08 8.74 12.72
CA LEU A 5 -16.34 7.62 13.35
C LEU A 5 -15.58 6.66 12.42
N GLU A 6 -15.59 6.88 11.09
CA GLU A 6 -14.90 5.96 10.16
C GLU A 6 -13.54 6.47 9.65
N SER A 7 -13.17 7.72 9.95
CA SER A 7 -11.88 8.29 9.54
C SER A 7 -10.74 8.10 10.55
N GLU A 8 -11.04 7.72 11.80
CA GLU A 8 -10.05 7.65 12.87
C GLU A 8 -9.18 6.38 12.78
N GLY A 9 -9.76 5.22 12.49
CA GLY A 9 -9.02 3.94 12.46
C GLY A 9 -7.96 3.82 11.36
N LYS A 10 -8.06 4.57 10.26
CA LYS A 10 -7.09 4.52 9.15
C LYS A 10 -5.80 5.28 9.44
N ASN A 11 -5.92 6.43 10.12
CA ASN A 11 -4.77 7.17 10.62
C ASN A 11 -4.14 6.45 11.82
N GLU A 12 -4.94 5.73 12.61
CA GLU A 12 -4.48 4.97 13.77
C GLU A 12 -3.55 3.81 13.39
N ILE A 13 -3.69 3.17 12.23
CA ILE A 13 -2.74 2.13 11.76
C ILE A 13 -1.36 2.75 11.52
N PHE A 14 -1.30 3.91 10.86
CA PHE A 14 -0.03 4.63 10.64
C PHE A 14 0.55 5.12 11.97
N TYR A 15 -0.26 5.71 12.86
CA TYR A 15 0.20 6.12 14.20
C TYR A 15 0.62 4.92 15.05
N ARG A 16 -0.05 3.77 15.00
CA ARG A 16 0.40 2.56 15.72
C ARG A 16 1.67 1.99 15.10
N LEU A 17 1.86 2.10 13.78
CA LEU A 17 3.13 1.77 13.11
C LEU A 17 4.23 2.79 13.45
N MET A 18 3.93 4.06 13.68
CA MET A 18 4.92 5.15 13.84
C MET A 18 5.12 5.66 15.27
N SER A 19 4.27 5.31 16.24
CA SER A 19 4.15 6.02 17.54
C SER A 19 5.33 5.89 18.51
N LYS A 20 6.45 5.25 18.13
CA LYS A 20 7.67 5.17 18.96
C LYS A 20 8.98 5.09 18.16
N ASN A 21 9.12 5.83 17.05
CA ASN A 21 10.33 5.79 16.19
C ASN A 21 10.72 4.38 15.70
N ARG A 22 9.79 3.42 15.76
CA ARG A 22 9.99 2.04 15.34
C ARG A 22 8.68 1.53 14.75
N LEU A 23 8.70 1.26 13.45
CA LEU A 23 7.72 0.42 12.75
C LEU A 23 7.48 -0.86 13.54
N SER A 24 6.45 -0.88 14.40
CA SER A 24 5.97 -2.11 15.04
C SER A 24 5.08 -2.86 14.05
N VAL A 25 5.70 -3.33 12.97
CA VAL A 25 5.07 -4.32 12.09
C VAL A 25 4.89 -5.62 12.90
N PRO A 26 3.76 -6.35 12.79
CA PRO A 26 3.60 -7.62 13.49
C PRO A 26 4.78 -8.55 13.23
N THR A 27 5.12 -9.39 14.19
CA THR A 27 6.36 -10.20 14.22
C THR A 27 6.58 -11.11 12.99
N ASN A 28 5.57 -11.28 12.13
CA ASN A 28 5.63 -12.06 10.87
C ASN A 28 5.23 -11.25 9.61
N TRP A 29 5.00 -9.94 9.74
CA TRP A 29 4.75 -9.01 8.63
C TRP A 29 6.06 -8.31 8.31
N GLY A 30 6.86 -8.84 7.39
CA GLY A 30 8.22 -8.31 7.24
C GLY A 30 9.22 -9.13 6.46
N ASP A 31 8.91 -10.36 6.03
CA ASP A 31 9.83 -11.20 5.25
C ASP A 31 10.29 -10.55 3.92
N HIS A 32 9.64 -9.44 3.52
CA HIS A 32 10.02 -8.56 2.41
C HIS A 32 11.05 -7.50 2.85
N GLN A 33 12.18 -7.95 3.42
CA GLN A 33 13.14 -7.09 4.12
C GLN A 33 13.68 -5.93 3.27
N ALA A 34 13.91 -6.16 1.98
CA ALA A 34 14.37 -5.12 1.05
C ALA A 34 13.33 -4.00 0.86
N SER A 35 12.07 -4.35 0.60
CA SER A 35 10.97 -3.40 0.40
C SER A 35 10.72 -2.57 1.67
N TRP A 36 10.82 -3.20 2.85
CA TRP A 36 10.70 -2.53 4.14
C TRP A 36 11.88 -1.61 4.48
N ASN A 37 13.10 -1.98 4.11
CA ASN A 37 14.28 -1.13 4.31
C ASN A 37 14.21 0.13 3.44
N ASN A 38 13.82 -0.02 2.18
CA ASN A 38 13.60 1.12 1.28
C ASN A 38 12.46 2.01 1.78
N PHE A 39 11.38 1.41 2.28
CA PHE A 39 10.29 2.16 2.89
C PHE A 39 10.76 2.96 4.11
N LYS A 40 11.51 2.37 5.04
CA LYS A 40 12.08 3.09 6.20
C LYS A 40 12.94 4.26 5.77
N LYS A 41 13.84 4.06 4.82
CA LYS A 41 14.68 5.14 4.29
C LYS A 41 13.84 6.27 3.69
N SER A 42 12.78 5.95 2.95
CA SER A 42 11.89 6.98 2.38
C SER A 42 11.12 7.78 3.44
N MET A 43 10.88 7.20 4.62
CA MET A 43 10.28 7.91 5.75
C MET A 43 11.30 8.87 6.38
N ASP A 44 12.54 8.40 6.57
CA ASP A 44 13.62 9.22 7.13
C ASP A 44 13.94 10.43 6.23
N ASP A 45 13.83 10.25 4.91
CA ASP A 45 14.04 11.28 3.89
C ASP A 45 12.79 12.16 3.62
N ASP A 46 11.68 11.96 4.34
CA ASP A 46 10.35 12.58 4.08
C ASP A 46 9.96 12.60 2.59
N ASN A 47 10.16 11.46 1.91
CA ASN A 47 10.01 11.34 0.46
C ASN A 47 8.79 10.46 0.12
N PRO A 48 7.58 11.06 -0.05
CA PRO A 48 6.35 10.32 -0.30
C PRO A 48 6.36 9.60 -1.67
N ASP A 49 7.08 10.11 -2.66
CA ASP A 49 7.24 9.50 -3.98
C ASP A 49 7.95 8.14 -3.87
N PHE A 50 9.11 8.14 -3.19
CA PHE A 50 9.89 6.93 -2.95
C PHE A 50 9.19 5.98 -1.95
N ALA A 51 8.48 6.54 -0.98
CA ALA A 51 7.66 5.77 -0.05
C ALA A 51 6.51 5.04 -0.76
N LEU A 52 5.87 5.68 -1.74
CA LEU A 52 4.80 5.06 -2.51
C LEU A 52 5.31 3.90 -3.38
N ILE A 53 6.50 4.04 -3.98
CA ILE A 53 7.13 2.94 -4.72
C ILE A 53 7.38 1.75 -3.78
N SER A 54 7.95 2.02 -2.61
CA SER A 54 8.30 0.99 -1.62
C SER A 54 7.05 0.33 -1.02
N ALA A 55 6.03 1.11 -0.67
CA ALA A 55 4.74 0.60 -0.20
C ALA A 55 4.06 -0.28 -1.26
N TRP A 56 4.15 0.09 -2.54
CA TRP A 56 3.63 -0.73 -3.63
C TRP A 56 4.35 -2.06 -3.76
N ALA A 57 5.67 -2.09 -3.60
CA ALA A 57 6.44 -3.34 -3.59
C ALA A 57 5.99 -4.26 -2.45
N ILE A 58 5.74 -3.72 -1.25
CA ILE A 58 5.21 -4.48 -0.11
C ILE A 58 3.83 -5.09 -0.47
N LEU A 59 2.90 -4.31 -1.05
CA LEU A 59 1.60 -4.83 -1.48
C LEU A 59 1.75 -5.94 -2.55
N GLU A 60 2.63 -5.72 -3.53
CA GLU A 60 2.89 -6.69 -4.59
C GLU A 60 3.39 -8.03 -4.02
N ASP A 61 4.31 -7.98 -3.06
CA ASP A 61 4.87 -9.18 -2.46
C ASP A 61 3.85 -9.93 -1.59
N GLU A 62 3.00 -9.21 -0.85
CA GLU A 62 1.90 -9.83 -0.10
C GLU A 62 0.90 -10.53 -1.01
N VAL A 63 0.54 -9.89 -2.13
CA VAL A 63 -0.37 -10.49 -3.11
C VAL A 63 0.28 -11.69 -3.80
N LYS A 64 1.58 -11.64 -4.12
CA LYS A 64 2.31 -12.79 -4.70
C LYS A 64 2.34 -13.96 -3.73
N ARG A 65 2.62 -13.70 -2.44
CA ARG A 65 2.72 -14.73 -1.41
C ARG A 65 1.38 -15.45 -1.21
N LYS A 66 0.27 -14.70 -1.16
CA LYS A 66 -1.05 -15.30 -0.92
C LYS A 66 -1.75 -15.82 -2.16
N TYR A 67 -1.53 -15.18 -3.30
CA TYR A 67 -2.27 -15.46 -4.53
C TYR A 67 -1.35 -15.57 -5.76
N PRO A 68 -0.32 -16.44 -5.73
CA PRO A 68 0.73 -16.49 -6.76
C PRO A 68 0.18 -16.76 -8.17
N SER A 69 -0.88 -17.55 -8.28
CA SER A 69 -1.50 -17.92 -9.56
C SER A 69 -2.48 -16.87 -10.13
N LYS A 70 -2.77 -15.79 -9.40
CA LYS A 70 -3.81 -14.81 -9.78
C LYS A 70 -3.26 -13.48 -10.28
N ILE A 71 -1.94 -13.30 -10.27
CA ILE A 71 -1.28 -12.10 -10.77
C ILE A 71 -0.97 -12.29 -12.25
N ARG A 72 -1.34 -11.31 -13.08
CA ARG A 72 -0.99 -11.32 -14.51
C ARG A 72 0.52 -11.17 -14.71
N LYS A 73 1.01 -11.63 -15.87
CA LYS A 73 2.42 -11.45 -16.27
C LYS A 73 2.79 -9.97 -16.35
N ILE A 74 4.09 -9.68 -16.21
CA ILE A 74 4.64 -8.33 -16.38
C ILE A 74 4.25 -7.79 -17.76
N GLY A 75 3.82 -6.54 -17.84
CA GLY A 75 3.34 -5.89 -19.07
C GLY A 75 1.83 -6.02 -19.34
N ASP A 76 1.16 -7.09 -18.90
CA ASP A 76 -0.28 -7.29 -19.13
C ASP A 76 -1.14 -6.68 -18.00
N ARG A 77 -1.08 -5.35 -17.85
CA ARG A 77 -1.87 -4.61 -16.84
C ARG A 77 -1.73 -5.17 -15.42
N ARG A 78 -0.54 -5.68 -15.09
CA ARG A 78 -0.21 -6.35 -13.82
C ARG A 78 -0.63 -5.53 -12.61
N ASN A 79 -0.29 -4.25 -12.57
CA ASN A 79 -0.64 -3.37 -11.46
C ASN A 79 -2.16 -3.21 -11.29
N LYS A 80 -2.91 -3.15 -12.40
CA LYS A 80 -4.38 -3.15 -12.35
C LYS A 80 -4.93 -4.47 -11.82
N SER A 81 -4.34 -5.61 -12.20
CA SER A 81 -4.75 -6.91 -11.67
C SER A 81 -4.53 -7.03 -10.16
N ILE A 82 -3.46 -6.40 -9.63
CA ILE A 82 -3.22 -6.29 -8.18
C ILE A 82 -4.33 -5.46 -7.53
N CYS A 83 -4.69 -4.29 -8.08
CA CYS A 83 -5.81 -3.49 -7.56
C CYS A 83 -7.14 -4.26 -7.55
N ASP A 84 -7.47 -4.94 -8.66
CA ASP A 84 -8.72 -5.68 -8.80
C ASP A 84 -8.79 -6.87 -7.84
N LEU A 85 -7.70 -7.65 -7.74
CA LEU A 85 -7.61 -8.77 -6.80
C LEU A 85 -7.68 -8.29 -5.35
N THR A 86 -6.94 -7.23 -5.02
CA THR A 86 -6.91 -6.65 -3.67
C THR A 86 -8.30 -6.14 -3.27
N SER A 87 -8.94 -5.38 -4.17
CA SER A 87 -10.29 -4.87 -3.95
C SER A 87 -11.30 -6.00 -3.77
N LYS A 88 -11.19 -7.07 -4.56
CA LYS A 88 -12.06 -8.26 -4.43
C LYS A 88 -11.85 -8.97 -3.10
N LYS A 89 -10.61 -9.15 -2.67
CA LYS A 89 -10.26 -9.90 -1.45
C LYS A 89 -10.60 -9.17 -0.18
N LEU A 90 -10.45 -7.85 -0.18
CA LEU A 90 -10.77 -6.99 0.96
C LEU A 90 -12.19 -6.41 0.90
N GLN A 91 -13.00 -6.82 -0.09
CA GLN A 91 -14.36 -6.34 -0.30
C GLN A 91 -14.46 -4.81 -0.32
N TYR A 92 -13.51 -4.17 -1.01
CA TYR A 92 -13.47 -2.72 -1.09
C TYR A 92 -14.70 -2.14 -1.76
N ASP A 93 -15.22 -1.08 -1.17
CA ASP A 93 -16.25 -0.26 -1.81
C ASP A 93 -15.68 0.49 -3.03
N LYS A 94 -16.57 1.16 -3.78
CA LYS A 94 -16.19 1.91 -4.99
C LYS A 94 -15.18 3.03 -4.69
N LYS A 95 -15.26 3.67 -3.53
CA LYS A 95 -14.37 4.76 -3.12
C LYS A 95 -12.98 4.22 -2.79
N GLN A 96 -12.89 3.19 -1.97
CA GLN A 96 -11.64 2.53 -1.59
C GLN A 96 -10.92 1.95 -2.81
N LYS A 97 -11.65 1.30 -3.72
CA LYS A 97 -11.10 0.84 -5.00
C LYS A 97 -10.57 2.00 -5.84
N LYS A 98 -11.28 3.13 -5.91
CA LYS A 98 -10.83 4.32 -6.64
C LYS A 98 -9.57 4.93 -6.01
N GLU A 99 -9.49 4.99 -4.68
CA GLU A 99 -8.30 5.46 -3.96
C GLU A 99 -7.07 4.59 -4.27
N LEU A 100 -7.21 3.25 -4.23
CA LEU A 100 -6.14 2.32 -4.55
C LEU A 100 -5.68 2.42 -6.02
N LEU A 101 -6.63 2.57 -6.95
CA LEU A 101 -6.32 2.79 -8.38
C LEU A 101 -5.60 4.12 -8.60
N SER A 102 -6.01 5.18 -7.90
CA SER A 102 -5.34 6.48 -7.99
C SER A 102 -3.91 6.40 -7.46
N ALA A 103 -3.68 5.74 -6.33
CA ALA A 103 -2.34 5.50 -5.79
C ALA A 103 -1.46 4.69 -6.75
N MET A 104 -2.03 3.66 -7.40
CA MET A 104 -1.35 2.87 -8.44
C MET A 104 -0.91 3.76 -9.63
N GLU A 105 -1.81 4.63 -10.13
CA GLU A 105 -1.50 5.53 -11.24
C GLU A 105 -0.39 6.51 -10.88
N LYS A 106 -0.44 7.10 -9.68
CA LYS A 106 0.63 7.96 -9.15
C LYS A 106 1.96 7.22 -9.06
N ARG A 107 1.96 6.00 -8.48
CA ARG A 107 3.16 5.15 -8.39
C ARG A 107 3.77 4.91 -9.78
N ASN A 108 2.95 4.63 -10.79
CA ASN A 108 3.44 4.42 -12.15
C ASN A 108 4.06 5.69 -12.73
N LYS A 109 3.47 6.87 -12.48
CA LYS A 109 4.07 8.15 -12.89
C LYS A 109 5.43 8.36 -12.23
N VAL A 110 5.53 8.21 -10.90
CA VAL A 110 6.80 8.35 -10.16
C VAL A 110 7.85 7.38 -10.70
N ALA A 111 7.49 6.09 -10.91
CA ALA A 111 8.42 5.09 -11.43
C ALA A 111 8.94 5.38 -12.86
N HIS A 112 8.24 6.22 -13.61
CA HIS A 112 8.65 6.68 -14.93
C HIS A 112 9.25 8.10 -14.93
N GLY A 113 9.54 8.68 -13.75
CA GLY A 113 10.05 10.05 -13.62
C GLY A 113 9.06 11.11 -14.09
N LYS A 114 7.76 10.80 -14.15
CA LYS A 114 6.72 11.74 -14.55
C LYS A 114 6.20 12.51 -13.35
N GLU A 115 5.99 13.80 -13.55
CA GLU A 115 5.47 14.69 -12.52
C GLU A 115 4.09 14.23 -12.01
N THR A 116 3.98 14.15 -10.70
CA THR A 116 2.73 13.84 -9.99
C THR A 116 2.87 14.29 -8.54
N HIS A 117 1.75 14.61 -7.89
CA HIS A 117 1.75 14.88 -6.46
C HIS A 117 1.38 13.62 -5.68
N VAL A 118 2.37 13.03 -5.00
CA VAL A 118 2.16 11.96 -4.04
C VAL A 118 2.07 12.54 -2.63
N SER A 119 1.04 12.10 -1.91
CA SER A 119 0.84 12.42 -0.51
C SER A 119 1.05 11.19 0.36
N TRP A 120 1.35 11.39 1.63
CA TRP A 120 1.38 10.31 2.63
C TRP A 120 0.04 9.55 2.72
N LYS A 121 -1.09 10.17 2.33
CA LYS A 121 -2.37 9.47 2.22
C LYS A 121 -2.37 8.40 1.13
N ASP A 122 -1.71 8.65 0.00
CA ASP A 122 -1.57 7.66 -1.08
C ASP A 122 -0.73 6.47 -0.61
N VAL A 123 0.39 6.74 0.08
CA VAL A 123 1.26 5.74 0.71
C VAL A 123 0.47 4.88 1.70
N ASN A 124 -0.28 5.54 2.60
CA ASN A 124 -1.10 4.87 3.61
C ASN A 124 -2.20 4.01 2.99
N CYS A 125 -2.84 4.46 1.92
CA CYS A 125 -3.82 3.68 1.18
C CYS A 125 -3.23 2.33 0.74
N VAL A 126 -2.01 2.34 0.20
CA VAL A 126 -1.31 1.13 -0.26
C VAL A 126 -0.88 0.24 0.91
N LEU A 127 -0.35 0.80 1.99
CA LEU A 127 0.05 0.02 3.17
C LEU A 127 -1.14 -0.64 3.87
N VAL A 128 -2.27 0.06 4.00
CA VAL A 128 -3.51 -0.51 4.54
C VAL A 128 -3.98 -1.66 3.67
N ALA A 129 -3.89 -1.53 2.35
CA ALA A 129 -4.20 -2.61 1.42
C ALA A 129 -3.26 -3.81 1.59
N ALA A 130 -1.95 -3.57 1.69
CA ALA A 130 -0.95 -4.61 1.91
C ALA A 130 -1.20 -5.37 3.22
N PHE A 131 -1.45 -4.63 4.30
CA PHE A 131 -1.78 -5.21 5.60
C PHE A 131 -3.09 -6.00 5.57
N GLY A 132 -4.10 -5.49 4.87
CA GLY A 132 -5.37 -6.19 4.68
C GLY A 132 -5.14 -7.54 3.99
N ILE A 133 -4.33 -7.57 2.93
CA ILE A 133 -3.97 -8.83 2.25
C ILE A 133 -3.18 -9.73 3.19
N TYR A 134 -2.17 -9.22 3.91
CA TYR A 134 -1.44 -9.98 4.92
C TYR A 134 -2.37 -10.64 5.95
N LYS A 135 -3.48 -10.00 6.32
CA LYS A 135 -4.47 -10.53 7.27
C LYS A 135 -5.57 -11.39 6.64
N SER A 136 -5.82 -11.30 5.33
CA SER A 136 -6.92 -12.04 4.68
C SER A 136 -6.59 -13.52 4.53
N ASN A 137 -7.43 -14.43 5.05
CA ASN A 137 -7.25 -15.88 4.87
C ASN A 137 -7.29 -16.30 3.38
#